data_AF-A0A920NCU3-F1
#
_entry.id   AF-A0A920NCU3-F1
#
_cell.length_a   1.000
_cell.length_b   1.000
_cell.length_c   1.000
_cell.angle_alpha   90.00
_cell.angle_beta   90.00
_cell.angle_gamma   90.00
#
_symmetry.space_group_name_H-M   'P 1'
#
loop_
_entity.id
_entity.type
_entity.pdbx_description
1 polymer ?
#
loop_
_entity_poly.entity_id
_entity_poly.type
_entity_poly.pdbx_seq_one_letter_code
_entity_poly.pdbx_strand_id
1 'polypeptide(L)'
;MAGNDPVHGCAFPPAEIMIAMNTNLVQDAPYLISFFNQWDWSAGNQLVADAWYGDNSENYDTSEEAFEATAVWYLSNNDAWQSWVPEDVLAKVQAALAQE
;
A
#
# COMPACT_ATOMS: atom_id res chain seq x y z
N MET A 1 2.61 -27.10 -13.66
CA MET A 1 2.46 -27.61 -12.29
C MET A 1 3.86 -27.73 -11.73
N ALA A 2 4.24 -26.83 -10.82
CA ALA A 2 5.61 -26.74 -10.30
C ALA A 2 5.90 -27.90 -9.33
N GLY A 3 7.07 -28.52 -9.48
CA GLY A 3 7.52 -29.66 -8.69
C GLY A 3 7.92 -29.25 -7.28
N ASN A 4 6.97 -29.34 -6.35
CA ASN A 4 7.20 -29.15 -4.92
C ASN A 4 7.59 -30.49 -4.25
N ASP A 5 8.73 -31.06 -4.65
CA ASP A 5 9.32 -32.24 -3.99
C ASP A 5 10.16 -31.81 -2.77
N PRO A 6 9.77 -32.19 -1.54
CA PRO A 6 10.44 -31.79 -0.30
C PRO A 6 11.91 -32.25 -0.19
N VAL A 7 12.38 -33.17 -1.05
CA VAL A 7 13.79 -33.61 -1.09
C VAL A 7 14.72 -32.54 -1.70
N HIS A 8 14.20 -31.55 -2.44
CA HIS A 8 14.99 -30.56 -3.19
C HIS A 8 15.02 -29.15 -2.58
N GLY A 9 14.51 -28.96 -1.36
CA GLY A 9 14.45 -27.65 -0.71
C GLY A 9 13.44 -26.73 -1.41
N CYS A 10 12.17 -26.86 -1.05
CA CYS A 10 11.11 -25.98 -1.54
C CYS A 10 11.25 -24.60 -0.89
N ALA A 11 12.14 -23.74 -1.40
CA ALA A 11 12.01 -22.31 -1.12
C ALA A 11 10.62 -21.89 -1.61
N PHE A 12 9.82 -21.30 -0.73
CA PHE A 12 8.59 -20.65 -1.17
C PHE A 12 8.99 -19.61 -2.23
N PRO A 13 8.34 -19.58 -3.40
CA PRO A 13 8.58 -18.52 -4.36
C PRO A 13 8.26 -17.17 -3.68
N PRO A 14 8.89 -16.06 -4.11
CA PRO A 14 8.51 -14.74 -3.65
C PRO A 14 6.99 -14.57 -3.75
N ALA A 15 6.37 -14.11 -2.66
CA ALA A 15 4.93 -13.88 -2.64
C ALA A 15 4.58 -12.78 -3.64
N GLU A 16 3.77 -13.10 -4.63
CA GLU A 16 3.22 -12.12 -5.56
C GLU A 16 1.93 -11.55 -4.97
N ILE A 17 1.88 -10.24 -4.81
CA ILE A 17 0.67 -9.54 -4.32
C ILE A 17 -0.21 -9.23 -5.52
N MET A 18 -1.37 -9.86 -5.58
CA MET A 18 -2.34 -9.67 -6.65
C MET A 18 -3.47 -8.74 -6.22
N ILE A 19 -3.81 -7.79 -7.08
CA ILE A 19 -4.95 -6.89 -6.90
C ILE A 19 -6.14 -7.47 -7.65
N ALA A 20 -7.20 -7.83 -6.93
CA ALA A 20 -8.43 -8.35 -7.50
C ALA A 20 -9.55 -7.31 -7.42
N MET A 21 -10.27 -7.12 -8.53
CA MET A 21 -11.40 -6.19 -8.59
C MET A 21 -12.69 -6.93 -8.96
N ASN A 22 -13.81 -6.45 -8.42
CA ASN A 22 -15.12 -6.87 -8.90
C ASN A 22 -15.31 -6.43 -10.35
N THR A 23 -15.83 -7.31 -11.20
CA THR A 23 -16.00 -7.02 -12.64
C THR A 23 -16.97 -5.86 -12.91
N ASN A 24 -17.89 -5.57 -12.01
CA ASN A 24 -18.83 -4.45 -12.15
C ASN A 24 -18.10 -3.10 -11.97
N LEU A 25 -17.09 -3.03 -11.11
CA LEU A 25 -16.27 -1.82 -10.92
C LEU A 25 -15.53 -1.40 -12.19
N VAL A 26 -15.19 -2.37 -13.05
CA VAL A 26 -14.58 -2.09 -14.36
C VAL A 26 -15.50 -1.22 -15.23
N GLN A 27 -16.83 -1.38 -15.10
CA GLN A 27 -17.80 -0.58 -15.85
C GLN A 27 -18.15 0.72 -15.14
N ASP A 28 -18.39 0.66 -13.82
CA ASP A 28 -18.91 1.80 -13.07
C ASP A 28 -17.82 2.85 -12.75
N ALA A 29 -16.57 2.41 -12.61
CA ALA A 29 -15.45 3.25 -12.20
C ALA A 29 -14.15 2.89 -12.97
N PRO A 30 -14.14 3.03 -14.32
CA PRO A 30 -12.99 2.64 -15.14
C PRO A 30 -11.71 3.42 -14.80
N TYR A 31 -11.82 4.61 -14.21
CA TYR A 31 -10.67 5.39 -13.75
C TYR A 31 -9.87 4.68 -12.64
N LEU A 32 -10.52 3.85 -11.82
CA LEU A 32 -9.85 3.07 -10.77
C LEU A 32 -8.92 2.01 -11.36
N ILE A 33 -9.16 1.53 -12.58
CA ILE A 33 -8.29 0.55 -13.25
C ILE A 33 -6.87 1.12 -13.39
N SER A 34 -6.74 2.41 -13.76
CA SER A 34 -5.44 3.07 -13.86
C SER A 34 -4.73 3.13 -12.51
N PHE A 35 -5.47 3.51 -11.46
CA PHE A 35 -4.94 3.54 -10.10
C PHE A 35 -4.45 2.15 -9.67
N PHE A 36 -5.29 1.11 -9.80
CA PHE A 36 -4.93 -0.24 -9.38
C PHE A 36 -3.80 -0.88 -10.21
N ASN A 37 -3.61 -0.46 -11.46
CA ASN A 37 -2.45 -0.88 -12.25
C ASN A 37 -1.15 -0.22 -11.80
N GLN A 38 -1.22 0.95 -11.17
CA GLN A 38 -0.06 1.68 -10.65
C GLN A 38 0.17 1.41 -9.16
N TRP A 39 -0.86 1.02 -8.43
CA TRP A 39 -0.82 0.77 -6.99
C TRP A 39 0.15 -0.36 -6.68
N ASP A 40 1.26 -0.01 -6.03
CA ASP A 40 2.30 -0.95 -5.66
C ASP A 40 2.44 -1.02 -4.13
N TRP A 41 1.48 -1.66 -3.47
CA TRP A 41 1.59 -1.98 -2.04
C TRP A 41 2.44 -3.23 -1.81
N SER A 42 3.65 -3.25 -2.36
CA SER A 42 4.61 -4.34 -2.19
C SER A 42 4.98 -4.58 -0.73
N ALA A 43 5.65 -5.71 -0.47
CA ALA A 43 6.23 -6.00 0.84
C ALA A 43 7.17 -4.89 1.34
N GLY A 44 7.88 -4.19 0.45
CA GLY A 44 8.73 -3.07 0.85
C GLY A 44 7.92 -1.92 1.47
N ASN A 45 6.83 -1.52 0.81
CA ASN A 45 5.95 -0.46 1.32
C ASN A 45 5.21 -0.88 2.59
N GLN A 46 4.74 -2.12 2.65
CA GLN A 46 4.10 -2.69 3.85
C GLN A 46 5.02 -2.71 5.05
N LEU A 47 6.23 -3.27 4.91
CA LEU A 47 7.15 -3.42 6.03
C LEU A 47 7.59 -2.07 6.61
N VAL A 48 7.72 -1.04 5.79
CA VAL A 48 8.07 0.32 6.25
C VAL A 48 6.93 0.92 7.08
N ALA A 49 5.68 0.79 6.62
CA ALA A 49 4.52 1.24 7.37
C ALA A 49 4.32 0.44 8.67
N ASP A 50 4.42 -0.89 8.60
CA ASP A 50 4.26 -1.79 9.74
C ASP A 50 5.33 -1.56 10.81
N ALA A 51 6.58 -1.33 10.40
CA ALA A 51 7.66 -1.02 11.34
C ALA A 51 7.37 0.29 12.08
N TRP A 52 6.96 1.35 11.37
CA TRP A 52 6.62 2.60 12.02
C TRP A 52 5.41 2.45 12.95
N TYR A 53 4.35 1.77 12.53
CA TYR A 53 3.20 1.48 13.38
C TYR A 53 3.60 0.70 14.64
N GLY A 54 4.43 -0.34 14.49
CA GLY A 54 4.92 -1.15 15.61
C GLY A 54 5.69 -0.33 16.65
N ASP A 55 6.49 0.62 16.19
CA ASP A 55 7.30 1.47 17.07
C ASP A 55 6.52 2.64 17.70
N ASN A 56 5.37 3.04 17.11
CA ASN A 56 4.69 4.29 17.49
C ASN A 56 3.23 4.12 17.95
N SER A 57 2.59 2.97 17.71
CA SER A 57 1.14 2.80 17.95
C SER A 57 0.74 2.96 19.41
N GLU A 58 1.61 2.64 20.36
CA GLU A 58 1.35 2.82 21.80
C GLU A 58 1.30 4.30 22.24
N ASN A 59 1.69 5.24 21.36
CA ASN A 59 1.62 6.67 21.63
C ASN A 59 0.22 7.27 21.37
N TYR A 60 -0.74 6.46 20.92
CA TYR A 60 -2.09 6.89 20.54
C TYR A 60 -3.14 6.18 21.40
N ASP A 61 -4.27 6.84 21.65
CA ASP A 61 -5.33 6.32 22.53
C ASP A 61 -6.13 5.20 21.85
N THR A 62 -6.22 5.24 20.52
CA THR A 62 -6.95 4.25 19.73
C THR A 62 -6.13 3.70 18.57
N SER A 63 -6.50 2.51 18.11
CA SER A 63 -5.90 1.93 16.90
C SER A 63 -6.19 2.77 15.66
N GLU A 64 -7.35 3.44 15.61
CA GLU A 64 -7.73 4.31 14.49
C GLU A 64 -6.76 5.49 14.37
N GLU A 65 -6.51 6.20 15.46
CA GLU A 65 -5.53 7.30 15.51
C GLU A 65 -4.11 6.81 15.17
N ALA A 66 -3.70 5.63 15.66
CA ALA A 66 -2.42 5.05 15.32
C ALA A 66 -2.29 4.71 13.82
N PHE A 67 -3.36 4.19 13.20
CA PHE A 67 -3.38 3.91 11.76
C PHE A 67 -3.37 5.19 10.93
N GLU A 68 -4.14 6.21 11.31
CA GLU A 68 -4.13 7.51 10.65
C GLU A 68 -2.75 8.16 10.72
N ALA A 69 -2.12 8.17 11.90
CA ALA A 69 -0.77 8.71 12.06
C ALA A 69 0.26 7.94 11.22
N THR A 70 0.12 6.62 11.13
CA THR A 70 0.98 5.78 10.26
C THR A 70 0.79 6.13 8.80
N ALA A 71 -0.45 6.36 8.35
CA ALA A 71 -0.75 6.74 6.98
C ALA A 71 -0.16 8.13 6.65
N VAL A 72 -0.35 9.12 7.53
CA VAL A 72 0.24 10.47 7.38
C VAL A 72 1.76 10.39 7.32
N TRP A 73 2.38 9.63 8.23
CA TRP A 73 3.82 9.44 8.25
C TRP A 73 4.31 8.79 6.96
N TYR A 74 3.68 7.69 6.53
CA TYR A 74 4.07 6.97 5.33
C TYR A 74 4.00 7.87 4.10
N LEU A 75 2.88 8.59 3.92
CA LEU A 75 2.67 9.49 2.79
C LEU A 75 3.66 10.67 2.79
N SER A 76 4.07 11.15 3.98
CA SER A 76 5.02 12.26 4.12
C SER A 76 6.48 11.87 3.93
N ASN A 77 6.84 10.62 4.25
CA ASN A 77 8.24 10.18 4.30
C ASN A 77 8.63 9.23 3.15
N ASN A 78 7.68 8.82 2.33
CA ASN A 78 7.91 7.94 1.18
C ASN A 78 7.32 8.56 -0.08
N ASP A 79 7.99 8.36 -1.21
CA ASP A 79 7.61 8.90 -2.52
C ASP A 79 7.00 7.86 -3.46
N ALA A 80 7.13 6.57 -3.15
CA ALA A 80 6.62 5.46 -3.97
C ALA A 80 5.15 5.65 -4.39
N TRP A 81 4.32 6.16 -3.47
CA TRP A 81 2.89 6.36 -3.70
C TRP A 81 2.54 7.45 -4.71
N GLN A 82 3.45 8.41 -4.93
CA GLN A 82 3.16 9.58 -5.76
C GLN A 82 2.87 9.20 -7.21
N SER A 83 3.51 8.11 -7.69
CA SER A 83 3.27 7.55 -9.03
C SER A 83 1.99 6.72 -9.15
N TRP A 84 1.32 6.40 -8.04
CA TRP A 84 0.09 5.60 -8.05
C TRP A 84 -1.13 6.42 -8.44
N VAL A 85 -1.03 7.74 -8.30
CA VAL A 85 -2.14 8.67 -8.47
C VAL A 85 -1.87 9.69 -9.58
N PRO A 86 -2.91 10.22 -10.24
CA PRO A 86 -2.76 11.33 -11.18
C PRO A 86 -2.20 12.59 -10.52
N GLU A 87 -1.60 13.48 -11.32
CA GLU A 87 -0.94 14.71 -10.84
C GLU A 87 -1.89 15.63 -10.05
N ASP A 88 -3.17 15.73 -10.45
CA ASP A 88 -4.14 16.56 -9.73
C ASP A 88 -4.50 15.98 -8.35
N VAL A 89 -4.47 14.65 -8.20
CA VAL A 89 -4.68 13.96 -6.92
C VAL A 89 -3.42 14.07 -6.06
N LEU A 90 -2.24 13.88 -6.64
CA LEU A 90 -0.96 14.08 -5.96
C LEU A 90 -0.89 15.46 -5.31
N ALA A 91 -1.21 16.51 -6.07
CA ALA A 91 -1.20 17.89 -5.57
C ALA A 91 -2.19 18.09 -4.41
N LYS A 92 -3.38 17.48 -4.46
CA LYS A 92 -4.38 17.55 -3.37
C LYS A 92 -3.88 16.85 -2.12
N VAL A 93 -3.29 15.66 -2.25
CA VAL A 93 -2.76 14.91 -1.11
C VAL A 93 -1.59 15.66 -0.48
N GLN A 94 -0.64 16.17 -1.27
CA GLN A 94 0.47 16.98 -0.76
C GLN A 94 0.00 18.26 -0.06
N ALA A 95 -1.04 18.94 -0.59
CA ALA A 95 -1.62 20.10 0.06
C ALA A 95 -2.34 19.77 1.37
N ALA A 96 -2.95 18.59 1.48
CA ALA A 96 -3.54 18.10 2.72
C ALA A 96 -2.46 17.76 3.74
N LEU A 97 -1.42 17.01 3.35
CA LEU A 97 -0.29 16.65 4.22
C LEU A 97 0.46 17.86 4.78
N ALA A 98 0.51 18.97 4.05
CA ALA A 98 1.12 20.22 4.55
C ALA A 98 0.33 20.89 5.70
N GLN A 99 -0.86 20.38 6.03
CA GLN A 99 -1.72 20.86 7.11
C GLN A 99 -1.77 19.91 8.31
N GLU A 100 -1.17 18.72 8.19
CA GLU A 100 -0.97 17.75 9.28
C GLU A 100 0.23 18.15 10.16
#